data_AF-A0A395MVJ5-F1
#
_entry.id   AF-A0A395MVJ5-F1
#
_cell.length_a   1.000
_cell.length_b   1.000
_cell.length_c   1.000
_cell.angle_alpha   90.00
_cell.angle_beta   90.00
_cell.angle_gamma   90.00
#
_symmetry.space_group_name_H-M   'P 1'
#
loop_
_entity.id
_entity.type
_entity.pdbx_description
1 polymer ?
#
loop_
_entity_poly.entity_id
_entity_poly.type
_entity_poly.pdbx_seq_one_letter_code
_entity_poly.pdbx_strand_id
1 'polypeptide(L)'
;MWPSSETRYDVRAASAAESLEHGLEKVFSNSNELFEIQVAEIASKGIEEDCLQSDCQLDEHLSTYHVPSTPAARTEDGPVKKEKASFFLLDPAYGWSHLPITKAGAIKLFSALRAFPELYQYVSAFSNKTFPRDEGFAGFDSHTTIGDDGIWTSFESCYLLKYIDRRDGIKQGANPWAIRHALIYQKVDRDDSRTSHLLARLPTAVIKLLGEGLRSSGTESVFVQDWSHLHTTSFSSIKDNLRQFINYLDQEITDLASQ
;
A
#
# COMPACT_ATOMS: atom_id res chain seq x y z
N MET A 1 -3.12 -7.07 40.77
CA MET A 1 -4.29 -7.64 40.08
C MET A 1 -4.30 -7.02 38.69
N TRP A 2 -3.61 -7.66 37.74
CA TRP A 2 -3.52 -7.23 36.34
C TRP A 2 -4.78 -7.66 35.59
N PRO A 3 -5.27 -6.88 34.62
CA PRO A 3 -6.39 -7.32 33.82
C PRO A 3 -5.95 -8.45 32.87
N SER A 4 -6.84 -9.43 32.76
CA SER A 4 -6.76 -10.66 31.98
C SER A 4 -6.53 -10.44 30.48
N SER A 5 -5.75 -11.33 29.88
CA SER A 5 -5.27 -11.34 28.48
C SER A 5 -6.33 -11.58 27.40
N GLU A 6 -7.61 -11.52 27.72
CA GLU A 6 -8.71 -11.79 26.79
C GLU A 6 -9.56 -10.54 26.63
N THR A 7 -9.00 -9.54 25.94
CA THR A 7 -9.67 -8.42 25.25
C THR A 7 -8.62 -7.34 24.95
N ARG A 8 -7.62 -7.66 24.11
CA ARG A 8 -7.08 -6.60 23.23
C ARG A 8 -8.12 -6.36 22.14
N TYR A 9 -9.30 -5.87 22.55
CA TYR A 9 -10.19 -5.16 21.64
C TYR A 9 -9.33 -4.07 21.01
N ASP A 10 -9.39 -4.05 19.70
CA ASP A 10 -8.42 -3.45 18.79
C ASP A 10 -8.27 -1.94 19.01
N VAL A 11 -7.42 -1.54 19.96
CA VAL A 11 -7.12 -0.12 20.24
C VAL A 11 -6.61 0.57 18.97
N ARG A 12 -5.97 -0.19 18.06
CA ARG A 12 -5.54 0.31 16.75
C ARG A 12 -6.71 0.53 15.80
N ALA A 13 -7.70 -0.38 15.73
CA ALA A 13 -8.91 -0.16 14.93
C ALA A 13 -9.87 0.87 15.54
N ALA A 14 -9.90 1.06 16.86
CA ALA A 14 -10.65 2.15 17.49
C ALA A 14 -10.01 3.51 17.16
N SER A 15 -8.68 3.62 17.29
CA SER A 15 -7.92 4.81 16.88
C SER A 15 -7.99 5.07 15.37
N ALA A 16 -8.05 4.00 14.58
CA ALA A 16 -8.30 4.05 13.15
C ALA A 16 -9.66 4.64 12.82
N ALA A 17 -10.73 4.09 13.42
CA ALA A 17 -12.09 4.55 13.19
C ALA A 17 -12.25 6.02 13.56
N GLU A 18 -11.67 6.45 14.69
CA GLU A 18 -11.68 7.84 15.15
C GLU A 18 -10.90 8.77 14.21
N SER A 19 -9.74 8.35 13.71
CA SER A 19 -8.96 9.08 12.69
C SER A 19 -9.68 9.14 11.33
N LEU A 20 -10.54 8.16 11.04
CA LEU A 20 -11.33 8.08 9.80
C LEU A 20 -12.68 8.81 9.87
N GLU A 21 -13.10 9.29 11.03
CA GLU A 21 -14.39 9.98 11.21
C GLU A 21 -14.36 11.43 10.73
N HIS A 22 -13.19 12.07 10.65
CA HIS A 22 -13.09 13.47 10.26
C HIS A 22 -12.45 13.63 8.87
N GLY A 23 -13.27 13.90 7.84
CA GLY A 23 -12.79 14.36 6.52
C GLY A 23 -12.47 13.29 5.48
N LEU A 24 -12.50 11.99 5.83
CA LEU A 24 -12.14 10.90 4.89
C LEU A 24 -13.33 10.31 4.11
N GLU A 25 -14.55 10.81 4.30
CA GLU A 25 -15.72 10.41 3.49
C GLU A 25 -15.51 10.65 1.99
N LYS A 26 -14.62 11.58 1.63
CA LYS A 26 -14.25 11.88 0.24
C LYS A 26 -13.04 11.11 -0.26
N VAL A 27 -12.48 10.17 0.51
CA VAL A 27 -11.33 9.36 0.12
C VAL A 27 -11.78 8.03 -0.48
N PHE A 28 -12.81 7.43 0.08
CA PHE A 28 -13.26 6.10 -0.28
C PHE A 28 -14.42 6.13 -1.26
N SER A 29 -14.55 5.09 -2.08
CA SER A 29 -15.70 4.91 -2.94
C SER A 29 -16.98 4.78 -2.12
N ASN A 30 -18.06 5.37 -2.62
CA ASN A 30 -19.40 5.08 -2.11
C ASN A 30 -19.80 3.63 -2.43
N SER A 31 -20.83 3.10 -1.75
CA SER A 31 -21.32 1.73 -1.97
C SER A 31 -21.78 1.43 -3.41
N ASN A 32 -22.08 2.47 -4.18
CA ASN A 32 -22.54 2.37 -5.57
C ASN A 32 -21.44 2.74 -6.59
N GLU A 33 -20.23 3.05 -6.13
CA GLU A 33 -19.08 3.39 -6.97
C GLU A 33 -18.16 2.18 -7.14
N LEU A 34 -17.10 2.34 -7.94
CA LEU A 34 -16.15 1.28 -8.23
C LEU A 34 -15.47 0.79 -6.94
N PHE A 35 -15.63 -0.50 -6.65
CA PHE A 35 -14.82 -1.26 -5.71
C PHE A 35 -13.94 -2.21 -6.52
N GLU A 36 -12.63 -2.08 -6.40
CA GLU A 36 -11.67 -2.96 -7.06
C GLU A 36 -10.37 -2.99 -6.27
N ILE A 37 -10.00 -4.18 -5.79
CA ILE A 37 -8.71 -4.43 -5.14
C ILE A 37 -8.07 -5.60 -5.85
N GLN A 38 -6.90 -5.37 -6.46
CA GLN A 38 -6.08 -6.46 -6.98
C GLN A 38 -5.28 -7.03 -5.82
N VAL A 39 -5.33 -8.36 -5.65
CA VAL A 39 -4.66 -9.04 -4.54
C VAL A 39 -3.77 -10.14 -5.08
N ALA A 40 -2.56 -10.24 -4.53
CA ALA A 40 -1.70 -11.38 -4.72
C ALA A 40 -1.31 -11.97 -3.35
N GLU A 41 -1.66 -13.23 -3.13
CA GLU A 41 -1.24 -14.01 -1.95
C GLU A 41 -0.15 -15.00 -2.37
N ILE A 42 0.99 -14.92 -1.70
CA ILE A 42 2.15 -15.78 -1.94
C ILE A 42 2.31 -16.67 -0.72
N ALA A 43 2.26 -17.98 -0.96
CA ALA A 43 2.53 -18.98 0.05
C ALA A 43 3.26 -20.17 -0.59
N SER A 44 3.68 -21.13 0.23
CA SER A 44 4.37 -22.32 -0.28
C SER A 44 3.59 -23.21 -1.25
N LYS A 45 2.27 -22.98 -1.39
CA LYS A 45 1.42 -23.70 -2.36
C LYS A 45 1.44 -23.05 -3.75
N GLY A 46 1.99 -21.85 -3.88
CA GLY A 46 1.99 -21.06 -5.09
C GLY A 46 1.55 -19.62 -4.85
N ILE A 47 1.22 -18.95 -5.94
CA ILE A 47 0.70 -17.58 -5.98
C ILE A 47 -0.78 -17.67 -6.34
N GLU A 48 -1.61 -16.98 -5.58
CA GLU A 48 -3.01 -16.77 -5.89
C GLU A 48 -3.22 -15.29 -6.20
N GLU A 49 -3.64 -14.98 -7.42
CA GLU A 49 -3.95 -13.63 -7.88
C GLU A 49 -5.47 -13.49 -8.03
N ASP A 50 -6.06 -12.50 -7.37
CA ASP A 50 -7.50 -12.24 -7.39
C ASP A 50 -7.81 -10.76 -7.65
N CYS A 51 -9.00 -10.50 -8.16
CA CYS A 51 -9.56 -9.15 -8.29
C CYS A 51 -10.87 -9.07 -7.49
N LEU A 52 -10.80 -8.42 -6.34
CA LEU A 52 -11.94 -8.27 -5.42
C LEU A 52 -12.78 -7.08 -5.85
N GLN A 53 -14.05 -7.31 -6.15
CA GLN A 53 -15.00 -6.34 -6.70
C GLN A 53 -16.09 -5.94 -5.71
N SER A 54 -16.04 -6.43 -4.46
CA SER A 54 -17.02 -6.09 -3.42
C SER A 54 -16.48 -6.29 -2.01
N ASP A 55 -17.13 -5.65 -1.03
CA ASP A 55 -16.85 -5.85 0.40
C ASP A 55 -17.03 -7.32 0.84
N CYS A 56 -17.99 -8.06 0.27
CA CYS A 56 -18.19 -9.48 0.60
C CYS A 56 -16.99 -10.33 0.16
N GLN A 57 -16.47 -10.10 -1.04
CA GLN A 57 -15.28 -10.81 -1.53
C GLN A 57 -14.05 -10.48 -0.70
N LEU A 58 -13.91 -9.22 -0.26
CA LEU A 58 -12.87 -8.84 0.68
C LEU A 58 -13.02 -9.57 2.02
N ASP A 59 -14.23 -9.67 2.57
CA ASP A 59 -14.47 -10.40 3.83
C ASP A 59 -14.10 -11.88 3.72
N GLU A 60 -14.49 -12.54 2.63
CA GLU A 60 -14.15 -13.93 2.35
C GLU A 60 -12.64 -14.13 2.20
N HIS A 61 -11.97 -13.22 1.46
CA HIS A 61 -10.53 -13.23 1.28
C HIS A 61 -9.78 -13.09 2.61
N LEU A 62 -10.12 -12.08 3.40
CA LEU A 62 -9.49 -11.82 4.69
C LEU A 62 -9.74 -12.95 5.69
N SER A 63 -10.95 -13.54 5.67
CA SER A 63 -11.29 -14.70 6.52
C SER A 63 -10.57 -15.98 6.10
N THR A 64 -10.07 -16.06 4.87
CA THR A 64 -9.30 -17.21 4.38
C THR A 64 -7.81 -17.03 4.68
N TYR A 65 -7.27 -15.84 4.42
CA TYR A 65 -5.83 -15.61 4.43
C TYR A 65 -5.30 -14.90 5.67
N HIS A 66 -6.11 -14.08 6.37
CA HIS A 66 -5.66 -13.16 7.43
C HIS A 66 -6.25 -13.49 8.81
N VAL A 67 -6.67 -14.75 9.02
CA VAL A 67 -7.05 -15.22 10.36
C VAL A 67 -5.81 -15.25 11.26
N PRO A 68 -5.85 -14.66 12.46
CA PRO A 68 -4.76 -14.72 13.42
C PRO A 68 -4.42 -16.19 13.70
N SER A 69 -3.17 -16.56 13.45
CA SER A 69 -2.71 -17.90 13.83
C SER A 69 -2.62 -17.94 15.36
N THR A 70 -3.22 -18.95 15.99
CA THR A 70 -3.01 -19.18 17.42
C THR A 70 -1.49 -19.32 17.65
N PRO A 71 -0.88 -18.60 18.60
CA PRO A 71 0.56 -18.65 18.80
C PRO A 71 0.97 -20.09 19.12
N ALA A 72 1.57 -20.76 18.14
CA ALA A 72 2.17 -22.06 18.35
C ALA A 72 3.33 -21.88 19.33
N ALA A 73 3.34 -22.67 20.41
CA ALA A 73 4.45 -22.72 21.34
C ALA A 73 5.76 -22.85 20.56
N ARG A 74 6.73 -21.98 20.84
CA ARG A 74 8.08 -22.02 20.24
C ARG A 74 8.71 -23.38 20.56
N THR A 75 8.59 -24.35 19.66
CA THR A 75 9.36 -25.59 19.70
C THR A 75 10.64 -25.37 18.90
N GLU A 76 11.78 -25.59 19.54
CA GLU A 76 13.13 -25.31 19.03
C GLU A 76 13.58 -26.23 17.86
N ASP A 77 12.67 -27.02 17.28
CA ASP A 77 12.98 -27.94 16.17
C ASP A 77 11.76 -28.17 15.23
N GLY A 78 11.07 -27.08 14.90
CA GLY A 78 9.91 -27.07 14.00
C GLY A 78 10.26 -26.70 12.54
N PRO A 79 9.44 -27.13 11.55
CA PRO A 79 9.71 -26.85 10.15
C PRO A 79 9.82 -25.35 9.91
N VAL A 80 10.80 -24.93 9.11
CA VAL A 80 11.01 -23.54 8.65
C VAL A 80 9.64 -22.93 8.35
N LYS A 81 9.22 -21.92 9.12
CA LYS A 81 7.97 -21.21 8.87
C LYS A 81 8.08 -20.64 7.46
N LYS A 82 7.23 -21.15 6.56
CA LYS A 82 7.18 -20.70 5.17
C LYS A 82 6.68 -19.26 5.15
N GLU A 83 7.52 -18.37 4.65
CA GLU A 83 7.19 -16.96 4.49
C GLU A 83 5.94 -16.82 3.63
N LYS A 84 5.02 -15.98 4.11
CA LYS A 84 3.81 -15.60 3.39
C LYS A 84 3.94 -14.14 3.01
N ALA A 85 3.46 -13.77 1.82
CA ALA A 85 3.33 -12.37 1.46
C ALA A 85 1.96 -12.08 0.88
N SER A 86 1.40 -10.93 1.25
CA SER A 86 0.14 -10.43 0.72
C SER A 86 0.37 -9.07 0.11
N PHE A 87 -0.11 -8.85 -1.12
CA PHE A 87 -0.05 -7.57 -1.80
C PHE A 87 -1.44 -7.12 -2.14
N PHE A 88 -1.89 -6.02 -1.54
CA PHE A 88 -3.15 -5.36 -1.87
C PHE A 88 -2.86 -4.12 -2.69
N LEU A 89 -3.30 -4.10 -3.94
CA LEU A 89 -3.15 -2.98 -4.87
C LEU A 89 -4.49 -2.30 -5.08
N LEU A 90 -4.55 -1.03 -4.66
CA LEU A 90 -5.66 -0.10 -4.88
C LEU A 90 -5.25 0.85 -6.00
N ASP A 91 -5.86 0.77 -7.18
CA ASP A 91 -5.51 1.66 -8.30
C ASP A 91 -6.66 2.60 -8.66
N PRO A 92 -6.68 3.83 -8.11
CA PRO A 92 -7.67 4.83 -8.46
C PRO A 92 -7.61 5.20 -9.93
N ALA A 93 -8.75 5.23 -10.60
CA ALA A 93 -8.85 5.57 -12.03
C ALA A 93 -8.23 6.94 -12.40
N TYR A 94 -8.25 7.91 -11.48
CA TYR A 94 -7.68 9.24 -11.70
C TYR A 94 -6.80 9.71 -10.53
N GLY A 95 -5.92 10.68 -10.80
CA GLY A 95 -4.98 11.22 -9.79
C GLY A 95 -5.66 11.84 -8.57
N TRP A 96 -6.91 12.29 -8.70
CA TRP A 96 -7.72 12.88 -7.61
C TRP A 96 -9.00 12.08 -7.31
N SER A 97 -9.16 10.88 -7.88
CA SER A 97 -10.33 10.04 -7.57
C SER A 97 -10.18 9.33 -6.23
N HIS A 98 -11.32 8.87 -5.73
CA HIS A 98 -11.42 7.98 -4.58
C HIS A 98 -10.56 6.72 -4.74
N LEU A 99 -10.08 6.19 -3.61
CA LEU A 99 -9.58 4.82 -3.55
C LEU A 99 -10.73 3.87 -3.90
N PRO A 100 -10.48 2.84 -4.73
CA PRO A 100 -11.49 1.90 -5.21
C PRO A 100 -11.89 0.87 -4.13
N ILE A 101 -12.24 1.35 -2.95
CA ILE A 101 -12.65 0.56 -1.78
C ILE A 101 -13.61 1.40 -0.94
N THR A 102 -14.61 0.78 -0.33
CA THR A 102 -15.49 1.50 0.60
C THR A 102 -14.77 1.82 1.91
N LYS A 103 -15.29 2.80 2.68
CA LYS A 103 -14.77 3.08 4.03
C LYS A 103 -14.85 1.83 4.93
N ALA A 104 -15.93 1.06 4.81
CA ALA A 104 -16.10 -0.18 5.58
C ALA A 104 -15.06 -1.22 5.19
N GLY A 105 -14.84 -1.45 3.89
CA GLY A 105 -13.80 -2.35 3.38
C GLY A 105 -12.40 -1.92 3.81
N ALA A 106 -12.10 -0.62 3.75
CA ALA A 106 -10.81 -0.08 4.21
C ALA A 106 -10.57 -0.36 5.69
N ILE A 107 -11.57 -0.12 6.56
CA ILE A 107 -11.46 -0.45 7.99
C ILE A 107 -11.16 -1.93 8.17
N LYS A 108 -11.91 -2.82 7.52
CA LYS A 108 -11.70 -4.27 7.63
C LYS A 108 -10.32 -4.69 7.14
N LEU A 109 -9.87 -4.17 6.01
CA LEU A 109 -8.54 -4.43 5.47
C LEU A 109 -7.45 -3.98 6.45
N PHE A 110 -7.51 -2.74 6.93
CA PHE A 110 -6.49 -2.22 7.85
C PHE A 110 -6.48 -2.95 9.19
N SER A 111 -7.65 -3.32 9.72
CA SER A 111 -7.77 -4.17 10.90
C SER A 111 -7.14 -5.55 10.67
N ALA A 112 -7.41 -6.19 9.54
CA ALA A 112 -6.84 -7.49 9.21
C ALA A 112 -5.31 -7.42 9.06
N LEU A 113 -4.80 -6.34 8.47
CA LEU A 113 -3.36 -6.07 8.41
C LEU A 113 -2.75 -5.64 9.75
N ARG A 114 -3.59 -5.38 10.77
CA ARG A 114 -3.21 -4.78 12.05
C ARG A 114 -2.33 -3.55 11.86
N ALA A 115 -2.70 -2.73 10.87
CA ALA A 115 -1.92 -1.59 10.43
C ALA A 115 -1.81 -0.55 11.54
N PHE A 116 -0.65 0.10 11.61
CA PHE A 116 -0.45 1.21 12.54
C PHE A 116 -1.33 2.45 12.21
N PRO A 117 -1.68 3.28 13.21
CA PRO A 117 -2.53 4.45 12.98
C PRO A 117 -1.94 5.50 12.02
N GLU A 118 -0.62 5.55 11.88
CA GLU A 118 0.07 6.50 11.00
C GLU A 118 -0.30 6.30 9.52
N LEU A 119 -0.80 5.12 9.13
CA LEU A 119 -1.31 4.88 7.77
C LEU A 119 -2.43 5.85 7.39
N TYR A 120 -3.30 6.23 8.32
CA TYR A 120 -4.53 6.98 8.04
C TYR A 120 -4.26 8.36 7.45
N GLN A 121 -3.22 9.05 7.92
CA GLN A 121 -2.85 10.35 7.37
C GLN A 121 -2.39 10.25 5.90
N TYR A 122 -1.76 9.14 5.50
CA TYR A 122 -1.34 8.95 4.12
C TYR A 122 -2.50 8.60 3.18
N VAL A 123 -3.45 7.82 3.67
CA VAL A 123 -4.69 7.50 2.95
C VAL A 123 -5.49 8.77 2.64
N SER A 124 -5.46 9.78 3.52
CA SER A 124 -6.12 11.07 3.29
C SER A 124 -5.65 11.81 2.03
N ALA A 125 -4.45 11.50 1.51
CA ALA A 125 -3.92 12.14 0.31
C ALA A 125 -4.70 11.79 -0.98
N PHE A 126 -5.57 10.77 -0.95
CA PHE A 126 -6.34 10.27 -2.10
C PHE A 126 -7.78 10.80 -2.18
N SER A 127 -8.14 11.83 -1.41
CA SER A 127 -9.45 12.49 -1.55
C SER A 127 -9.56 13.37 -2.79
N ASN A 128 -10.79 13.74 -3.17
CA ASN A 128 -11.07 14.86 -4.07
C ASN A 128 -10.46 16.16 -3.51
N LYS A 129 -9.28 16.54 -4.00
CA LYS A 129 -8.58 17.78 -3.61
C LYS A 129 -9.27 18.97 -4.25
N THR A 130 -9.68 19.93 -3.43
CA THR A 130 -10.30 21.16 -3.91
C THR A 130 -9.29 22.31 -4.03
N PHE A 131 -8.07 22.14 -3.49
CA PHE A 131 -7.03 23.17 -3.54
C PHE A 131 -5.63 22.63 -3.85
N PRO A 132 -4.78 23.39 -4.57
CA PRO A 132 -3.37 23.03 -4.83
C PRO A 132 -2.51 22.84 -3.57
N ARG A 133 -2.92 23.41 -2.42
CA ARG A 133 -2.21 23.25 -1.15
C ARG A 133 -2.21 21.80 -0.64
N ASP A 134 -3.17 21.01 -1.09
CA ASP A 134 -3.33 19.59 -0.75
C ASP A 134 -2.26 18.71 -1.46
N GLU A 135 -1.48 19.28 -2.38
CA GLU A 135 -0.37 18.61 -3.07
C GLU A 135 0.92 18.60 -2.24
N GLY A 136 0.97 19.34 -1.12
CA GLY A 136 2.18 19.48 -0.28
C GLY A 136 2.49 18.28 0.60
N PHE A 137 1.52 17.42 0.89
CA PHE A 137 1.69 16.33 1.86
C PHE A 137 2.73 15.29 1.39
N ALA A 138 3.75 15.10 2.20
CA ALA A 138 4.81 14.09 2.04
C ALA A 138 5.25 13.70 3.45
N GLY A 139 5.55 12.42 3.65
CA GLY A 139 5.94 11.90 4.95
C GLY A 139 6.43 10.46 4.82
N PHE A 140 7.13 10.03 5.86
CA PHE A 140 7.54 8.67 6.09
C PHE A 140 7.36 8.38 7.57
N ASP A 141 6.63 7.32 7.88
CA ASP A 141 6.53 6.77 9.23
C ASP A 141 7.01 5.33 9.23
N SER A 142 7.62 4.94 10.35
CA SER A 142 7.96 3.55 10.59
C SER A 142 7.85 3.22 12.06
N HIS A 143 7.54 1.96 12.34
CA HIS A 143 7.42 1.45 13.68
C HIS A 143 8.07 0.07 13.75
N THR A 144 9.03 -0.09 14.66
CA THR A 144 9.64 -1.38 14.98
C THR A 144 9.12 -1.85 16.34
N THR A 145 8.55 -3.05 16.40
CA THR A 145 8.18 -3.70 17.66
C THR A 145 9.33 -4.59 18.10
N ILE A 146 9.72 -4.49 19.37
CA ILE A 146 10.77 -5.31 19.99
C ILE A 146 10.12 -6.26 20.99
N GLY A 147 10.43 -7.55 20.90
CA GLY A 147 9.98 -8.58 21.82
C GLY A 147 10.74 -8.56 23.15
N ASP A 148 10.28 -9.37 24.10
CA ASP A 148 10.89 -9.45 25.44
C ASP A 148 12.35 -9.96 25.42
N ASP A 149 12.73 -10.66 24.34
CA ASP A 149 14.09 -11.15 24.08
C ASP A 149 15.01 -10.06 23.48
N GLY A 150 14.51 -8.83 23.30
CA GLY A 150 15.25 -7.72 22.69
C GLY A 150 15.40 -7.84 21.17
N ILE A 151 14.80 -8.85 20.54
CA ILE A 151 14.78 -9.05 19.10
C ILE A 151 13.53 -8.40 18.53
N TRP A 152 13.63 -7.74 17.38
CA TRP A 152 12.45 -7.18 16.73
C TRP A 152 11.50 -8.29 16.26
N THR A 153 10.21 -8.10 16.51
CA THR A 153 9.13 -9.03 16.14
C THR A 153 8.37 -8.54 14.92
N SER A 154 8.21 -7.21 14.78
CA SER A 154 7.59 -6.62 13.59
C SER A 154 8.25 -5.32 13.17
N PHE A 155 8.17 -5.01 11.88
CA PHE A 155 8.55 -3.74 11.30
C PHE A 155 7.41 -3.27 10.39
N GLU A 156 6.92 -2.05 10.59
CA GLU A 156 5.89 -1.40 9.78
C GLU A 156 6.49 -0.13 9.18
N SER A 157 6.22 0.16 7.91
CA SER A 157 6.60 1.42 7.26
C SER A 157 5.50 1.91 6.32
N CYS A 158 5.37 3.24 6.22
CA CYS A 158 4.43 3.89 5.31
C CYS A 158 4.96 5.22 4.81
N TYR A 159 4.80 5.49 3.51
CA TYR A 159 5.13 6.79 2.94
C TYR A 159 4.32 7.08 1.67
N LEU A 160 4.31 8.35 1.30
CA LEU A 160 3.87 8.81 -0.02
C LEU A 160 5.05 9.11 -0.92
N LEU A 161 5.12 8.41 -2.04
CA LEU A 161 6.08 8.67 -3.09
C LEU A 161 5.47 9.60 -4.14
N LYS A 162 5.92 10.84 -4.22
CA LYS A 162 5.58 11.73 -5.34
C LYS A 162 6.41 11.35 -6.56
N TYR A 163 5.76 11.21 -7.70
CA TYR A 163 6.41 10.84 -8.95
C TYR A 163 5.76 11.52 -10.14
N ILE A 164 6.49 11.52 -11.25
CA ILE A 164 6.04 12.10 -12.51
C ILE A 164 5.78 10.97 -13.48
N ASP A 165 4.66 11.06 -14.19
CA ASP A 165 4.31 10.09 -15.20
C ASP A 165 3.69 10.73 -16.42
N ARG A 166 3.75 10.02 -17.55
CA ARG A 166 3.06 10.46 -18.76
C ARG A 166 1.56 10.23 -18.60
N ARG A 167 0.79 11.12 -19.21
CA ARG A 167 -0.65 10.98 -19.37
C ARG A 167 -0.93 10.34 -20.72
N ASP A 168 -1.74 9.30 -20.71
CA ASP A 168 -2.21 8.66 -21.94
C ASP A 168 -3.29 9.50 -22.63
N GLY A 169 -3.35 9.44 -23.96
CA GLY A 169 -4.44 10.04 -24.74
C GLY A 169 -4.48 11.57 -24.79
N ILE A 170 -3.37 12.25 -24.44
CA ILE A 170 -3.30 13.72 -24.48
C ILE A 170 -3.30 14.24 -25.92
N LYS A 171 -4.07 15.32 -26.15
CA LYS A 171 -4.09 16.03 -27.44
C LYS A 171 -2.70 16.61 -27.76
N GLN A 172 -2.34 16.61 -29.04
CA GLN A 172 -1.08 17.19 -29.50
C GLN A 172 -0.98 18.67 -29.06
N GLY A 173 0.15 19.03 -28.43
CA GLY A 173 0.39 20.39 -27.90
C GLY A 173 -0.08 20.64 -26.46
N ALA A 174 -0.72 19.67 -25.80
CA ALA A 174 -1.01 19.77 -24.36
C ALA A 174 0.10 19.13 -23.52
N ASN A 175 0.27 19.60 -22.27
CA ASN A 175 1.27 19.07 -21.35
C ASN A 175 1.09 17.55 -21.14
N PRO A 176 2.06 16.72 -21.54
CA PRO A 176 1.94 15.26 -21.49
C PRO A 176 2.21 14.69 -20.10
N TRP A 177 2.57 15.51 -19.10
CA TRP A 177 3.03 15.05 -17.79
C TRP A 177 1.98 15.25 -16.70
N ALA A 178 1.94 14.32 -15.76
CA ALA A 178 1.18 14.41 -14.52
C ALA A 178 2.11 14.22 -13.33
N ILE A 179 1.94 15.05 -12.30
CA ILE A 179 2.49 14.80 -10.98
C ILE A 179 1.48 13.91 -10.24
N ARG A 180 1.95 12.80 -9.71
CA ARG A 180 1.16 11.79 -9.01
C ARG A 180 1.80 11.51 -7.65
N HIS A 181 1.07 10.81 -6.79
CA HIS A 181 1.62 10.21 -5.59
C HIS A 181 1.17 8.76 -5.48
N ALA A 182 2.05 7.91 -4.98
CA ALA A 182 1.79 6.52 -4.63
C ALA A 182 1.84 6.36 -3.11
N LEU A 183 0.97 5.53 -2.56
CA LEU A 183 1.04 5.06 -1.17
C LEU A 183 1.77 3.73 -1.15
N ILE A 184 2.80 3.64 -0.32
CA ILE A 184 3.46 2.37 -0.05
C ILE A 184 3.41 2.14 1.45
N TYR A 185 2.67 1.13 1.86
CA TYR A 185 2.69 0.57 3.20
C TYR A 185 3.20 -0.86 3.15
N GLN A 186 4.11 -1.20 4.06
CA GLN A 186 4.63 -2.54 4.25
C GLN A 186 4.70 -2.87 5.74
N LYS A 187 4.30 -4.09 6.08
CA LYS A 187 4.49 -4.68 7.41
C LYS A 187 5.16 -6.03 7.28
N VAL A 188 6.29 -6.19 7.94
CA VAL A 188 6.96 -7.47 8.13
C VAL A 188 6.68 -7.95 9.56
N ASP A 189 6.06 -9.10 9.69
CA ASP A 189 5.76 -9.75 10.97
C ASP A 189 6.47 -11.10 11.05
N ARG A 190 7.41 -11.23 12.01
CA ARG A 190 8.20 -12.45 12.20
C ARG A 190 7.43 -13.52 12.95
N ASP A 191 6.55 -13.12 13.86
CA ASP A 191 5.76 -14.06 14.66
C ASP A 191 4.79 -14.83 13.77
N ASP A 192 4.15 -14.13 12.83
CA ASP A 192 3.25 -14.72 11.81
C ASP A 192 3.97 -15.14 10.52
N SER A 193 5.27 -14.86 10.42
CA SER A 193 6.10 -15.07 9.20
C SER A 193 5.40 -14.56 7.95
N ARG A 194 4.86 -13.35 8.05
CA ARG A 194 4.07 -12.70 7.01
C ARG A 194 4.60 -11.31 6.71
N THR A 195 4.67 -11.00 5.41
CA THR A 195 4.84 -9.63 4.93
C THR A 195 3.57 -9.17 4.23
N SER A 196 2.97 -8.09 4.72
CA SER A 196 1.76 -7.52 4.14
C SER A 196 2.04 -6.17 3.51
N HIS A 197 1.49 -5.93 2.32
CA HIS A 197 1.65 -4.69 1.59
C HIS A 197 0.29 -4.10 1.25
N LEU A 198 0.17 -2.78 1.42
CA LEU A 198 -0.93 -1.98 0.91
C LEU A 198 -0.33 -0.92 0.00
N LEU A 199 -0.71 -0.98 -1.26
CA LEU A 199 -0.12 -0.21 -2.34
C LEU A 199 -1.25 0.56 -3.00
N ALA A 200 -1.10 1.88 -3.13
CA ALA A 200 -2.04 2.67 -3.90
C ALA A 200 -1.36 3.48 -4.99
N ARG A 201 -1.88 3.38 -6.22
CA ARG A 201 -1.40 4.13 -7.39
C ARG A 201 0.12 4.02 -7.61
N LEU A 202 0.66 2.81 -7.58
CA LEU A 202 2.07 2.61 -7.89
C LEU A 202 2.41 3.02 -9.32
N PRO A 203 3.64 3.46 -9.62
CA PRO A 203 4.08 3.65 -10.99
C PRO A 203 3.90 2.36 -11.81
N THR A 204 3.40 2.46 -13.04
CA THR A 204 3.11 1.29 -13.89
C THR A 204 4.34 0.39 -14.10
N ALA A 205 5.53 0.99 -14.18
CA ALA A 205 6.79 0.24 -14.27
C ALA A 205 7.03 -0.65 -13.03
N VAL A 206 6.69 -0.16 -11.83
CA VAL A 206 6.81 -0.91 -10.58
C VAL A 206 5.79 -2.04 -10.55
N ILE A 207 4.53 -1.78 -10.94
CA ILE A 207 3.49 -2.81 -11.00
C ILE A 207 3.90 -3.96 -11.93
N LYS A 208 4.47 -3.64 -13.11
CA LYS A 208 4.97 -4.64 -14.06
C LYS A 208 6.10 -5.48 -13.46
N LEU A 209 7.13 -4.83 -12.91
CA LEU A 209 8.27 -5.51 -12.29
C LEU A 209 7.84 -6.39 -11.10
N LEU A 210 6.90 -5.90 -10.28
CA LEU A 210 6.32 -6.65 -9.19
C LEU A 210 5.59 -7.89 -9.72
N GLY A 211 4.66 -7.72 -10.66
CA GLY A 211 3.89 -8.85 -11.21
C GLY A 211 4.75 -9.89 -11.92
N GLU A 212 5.77 -9.47 -12.67
CA GLU A 212 6.74 -10.38 -13.30
C GLU A 212 7.61 -11.10 -12.26
N GLY A 213 8.12 -10.37 -11.27
CA GLY A 213 8.94 -10.90 -10.19
C GLY A 213 8.19 -11.89 -9.30
N LEU A 214 6.91 -11.63 -9.02
CA LEU A 214 6.06 -12.56 -8.28
C LEU A 214 5.81 -13.80 -9.14
N ARG A 215 5.25 -13.68 -10.35
CA ARG A 215 4.89 -14.85 -11.19
C ARG A 215 6.07 -15.76 -11.55
N SER A 216 7.27 -15.20 -11.68
CA SER A 216 8.46 -15.98 -12.07
C SER A 216 9.09 -16.77 -10.94
N SER A 217 8.96 -16.32 -9.68
CA SER A 217 9.73 -16.88 -8.55
C SER A 217 8.91 -17.16 -7.29
N GLY A 218 7.66 -16.69 -7.20
CA GLY A 218 6.78 -16.93 -6.05
C GLY A 218 7.41 -16.53 -4.72
N THR A 219 7.55 -17.50 -3.81
CA THR A 219 8.20 -17.28 -2.50
C THR A 219 9.66 -16.88 -2.61
N GLU A 220 10.36 -17.32 -3.66
CA GLU A 220 11.77 -16.98 -3.92
C GLU A 220 11.93 -15.60 -4.58
N SER A 221 10.83 -14.90 -4.84
CA SER A 221 10.89 -13.56 -5.39
C SER A 221 11.63 -12.63 -4.44
N VAL A 222 12.50 -11.76 -5.00
CA VAL A 222 13.21 -10.75 -4.21
C VAL A 222 12.23 -9.78 -3.54
N PHE A 223 11.02 -9.59 -4.10
CA PHE A 223 9.94 -8.82 -3.48
C PHE A 223 9.36 -9.45 -2.19
N VAL A 224 9.58 -10.75 -1.99
CA VAL A 224 9.16 -11.49 -0.79
C VAL A 224 10.33 -11.63 0.18
N GLN A 225 11.50 -11.99 -0.34
CA GLN A 225 12.71 -12.29 0.46
C GLN A 225 13.42 -11.05 1.02
N ASP A 226 13.34 -9.92 0.33
CA ASP A 226 13.97 -8.67 0.73
C ASP A 226 12.91 -7.57 0.88
N TRP A 227 12.60 -7.23 2.13
CA TRP A 227 11.63 -6.20 2.49
C TRP A 227 11.97 -4.85 1.83
N SER A 228 13.26 -4.54 1.65
CA SER A 228 13.74 -3.27 1.11
C SER A 228 13.60 -3.17 -0.42
N HIS A 229 13.37 -4.32 -1.09
CA HIS A 229 13.41 -4.39 -2.54
C HIS A 229 12.31 -3.57 -3.19
N LEU A 230 11.07 -3.72 -2.72
CA LEU A 230 9.91 -2.95 -3.21
C LEU A 230 10.16 -1.44 -3.15
N HIS A 231 10.74 -0.97 -2.05
CA HIS A 231 11.05 0.44 -1.85
C HIS A 231 12.12 0.91 -2.82
N THR A 232 13.20 0.14 -2.96
CA THR A 232 14.31 0.45 -3.87
C THR A 232 13.85 0.49 -5.33
N THR A 233 13.04 -0.46 -5.79
CA THR A 233 12.50 -0.44 -7.16
C THR A 233 11.51 0.71 -7.34
N SER A 234 10.70 1.05 -6.33
CA SER A 234 9.82 2.23 -6.37
C SER A 234 10.59 3.56 -6.50
N PHE A 235 11.66 3.76 -5.74
CA PHE A 235 12.49 4.97 -5.86
C PHE A 235 13.30 4.99 -7.16
N SER A 236 13.72 3.84 -7.66
CA SER A 236 14.49 3.76 -8.90
C SER A 236 13.63 4.06 -10.13
N SER A 237 12.34 3.70 -10.12
CA SER A 237 11.46 3.84 -11.28
C SER A 237 11.14 5.28 -11.66
N ILE A 238 11.30 6.24 -10.74
CA ILE A 238 10.84 7.63 -10.97
C ILE A 238 11.90 8.51 -11.65
N LYS A 239 13.16 8.06 -11.68
CA LYS A 239 14.32 8.87 -12.09
C LYS A 239 14.21 9.37 -13.52
N ASP A 240 13.86 8.48 -14.45
CA ASP A 240 13.87 8.82 -15.88
C ASP A 240 12.75 9.78 -16.26
N ASN A 241 11.54 9.59 -15.73
CA ASN A 241 10.42 10.50 -15.98
C ASN A 241 10.67 11.89 -15.38
N LEU A 242 11.25 11.96 -14.18
CA LEU A 242 11.61 13.25 -13.57
C LEU A 242 12.60 14.03 -14.44
N ARG A 243 13.66 13.36 -14.92
CA ARG A 243 14.64 13.98 -15.82
C ARG A 243 14.01 14.47 -17.12
N GLN A 244 13.17 13.63 -17.75
CA GLN A 244 12.47 14.01 -18.98
C GLN A 244 11.51 15.19 -18.77
N PHE A 245 10.83 15.24 -17.62
CA PHE A 245 9.95 16.35 -17.28
C PHE A 245 10.71 17.66 -17.08
N ILE A 246 11.86 17.63 -16.39
CA ILE A 246 12.71 18.82 -16.22
C ILE A 246 13.16 19.34 -17.59
N ASN A 247 13.63 18.45 -18.47
CA ASN A 247 14.02 18.84 -19.83
C ASN A 247 12.84 19.42 -20.64
N TYR A 248 11.64 18.86 -20.46
CA TYR A 248 10.43 19.38 -21.08
C TYR A 248 10.11 20.80 -20.59
N LEU A 249 10.16 21.05 -19.28
CA LEU A 249 9.93 22.38 -18.73
C LEU A 249 10.97 23.40 -19.19
N ASP A 250 12.24 23.00 -19.30
CA ASP A 250 13.33 23.86 -19.79
C ASP A 250 13.08 24.30 -21.24
N GLN A 251 12.60 23.38 -22.09
CA GLN A 251 12.20 23.69 -23.45
C GLN A 251 11.01 24.65 -23.51
N GLU A 252 9.95 24.40 -22.73
CA GLU A 252 8.77 25.29 -22.67
C GLU A 252 9.14 26.71 -22.23
N ILE A 253 10.05 26.84 -21.26
CA ILE A 253 10.56 28.16 -20.81
C ILE A 253 11.35 28.83 -21.94
N THR A 254 12.21 28.08 -22.62
CA THR A 254 13.00 28.61 -23.75
C THR A 254 12.11 29.11 -24.88
N ASP A 255 11.07 28.34 -25.23
CA ASP A 255 10.12 28.69 -26.28
C ASP A 255 9.34 29.96 -25.90
N LEU A 256 8.90 30.08 -24.65
CA LEU A 256 8.23 31.28 -24.13
C LEU A 256 9.13 32.52 -24.11
N ALA A 257 10.42 32.36 -23.80
CA ALA A 257 11.37 33.48 -23.78
C ALA A 257 11.79 33.96 -25.18
N SER A 258 11.52 33.16 -26.22
CA SER A 258 11.82 33.47 -27.61
C SER A 258 10.68 34.18 -28.37
N GLN A 259 9.52 34.36 -27.72
CA GLN A 259 8.36 35.11 -28.20
C GLN A 259 8.40 36.57 -27.72
#